data_AF-Q8VE66-F1
#
_entry.id   AF-Q8VE66-F1
#
_cell.length_a   1.000
_cell.length_b   1.000
_cell.length_c   1.000
_cell.angle_alpha   90.00
_cell.angle_beta   90.00
_cell.angle_gamma   90.00
#
_symmetry.space_group_name_H-M   'P 1'
#
loop_
_entity.id
_entity.type
_entity.pdbx_description
1 polymer ?
#
loop_
_entity_poly.entity_id
_entity_poly.type
_entity_poly.pdbx_seq_one_letter_code
_entity_poly.pdbx_strand_id
1 'polypeptide(L)'
;SSVISKIPKADLYILEKSGLSIQNTSLLPILLHFLITEAMLYALLNKTFAEDGQHRVLSINRNAVGKHFDLMIGDTRTSGRELVKQFLSESVLKERPRVFFPQDLLVQYRQKVVKSSYRIEELYDSLLQAVAFYELVFGKDSELKC
;
A
#
# COMPACT_ATOMS: atom_id res chain seq x y z
N SER A 1 -3.90 20.17 5.98
CA SER A 1 -3.57 18.97 6.76
C SER A 1 -2.09 18.62 6.54
N SER A 2 -1.34 18.38 7.63
CA SER A 2 0.13 18.25 7.64
C SER A 2 0.69 16.98 6.95
N VAL A 3 -0.13 15.93 6.82
CA VAL A 3 0.26 14.69 6.13
C VAL A 3 0.06 14.83 4.63
N ILE A 4 -1.12 15.29 4.20
CA ILE A 4 -1.48 15.41 2.78
C ILE A 4 -0.55 16.36 2.04
N SER A 5 -0.06 17.42 2.69
CA SER A 5 0.91 18.34 2.10
C SER A 5 2.27 17.71 1.78
N LYS A 6 2.59 16.56 2.38
CA LYS A 6 3.82 15.80 2.10
C LYS A 6 3.63 14.70 1.06
N ILE A 7 2.39 14.41 0.67
CA ILE A 7 2.08 13.41 -0.36
C ILE A 7 2.24 14.07 -1.73
N PRO A 8 3.05 13.49 -2.64
CA PRO A 8 3.19 14.03 -3.98
C PRO A 8 1.87 13.93 -4.79
N LYS A 9 1.79 14.68 -5.88
CA LYS A 9 0.69 14.51 -6.85
C LYS A 9 0.83 13.13 -7.52
N ALA A 10 -0.30 12.45 -7.69
CA ALA A 10 -0.40 11.17 -8.39
C ALA A 10 -1.74 11.11 -9.13
N ASP A 11 -1.83 10.25 -10.15
CA ASP A 11 -3.09 10.03 -10.89
C ASP A 11 -4.14 9.35 -10.02
N LEU A 12 -3.70 8.39 -9.21
CA LEU A 12 -4.51 7.63 -8.26
C LEU A 12 -3.85 7.56 -6.88
N TYR A 13 -4.67 7.57 -5.85
CA TYR A 13 -4.32 7.34 -4.45
C TYR A 13 -5.03 6.07 -3.98
N ILE A 14 -4.26 5.03 -3.68
CA ILE A 14 -4.81 3.73 -3.29
C ILE A 14 -4.79 3.60 -1.77
N LEU A 15 -5.97 3.41 -1.18
CA LEU A 15 -6.18 3.17 0.24
C LEU A 15 -6.41 1.68 0.52
N GLU A 16 -6.11 1.26 1.73
CA GLU A 16 -6.45 -0.08 2.18
C GLU A 16 -7.91 -0.13 2.62
N LYS A 17 -8.66 -1.11 2.10
CA LYS A 17 -9.97 -1.49 2.66
C LYS A 17 -9.78 -2.60 3.68
N SER A 18 -9.92 -2.25 4.95
CA SER A 18 -9.83 -3.20 6.06
C SER A 18 -10.95 -4.25 6.00
N GLY A 19 -10.69 -5.42 6.59
CA GLY A 19 -11.68 -6.49 6.75
C GLY A 19 -12.54 -6.37 8.02
N LEU A 20 -12.48 -5.25 8.73
CA LEU A 20 -13.20 -5.07 10.00
C LEU A 20 -14.71 -4.97 9.75
N SER A 21 -15.48 -5.78 10.49
CA SER A 21 -16.94 -5.77 10.41
C SER A 21 -17.53 -4.88 11.50
N ILE A 22 -18.56 -4.10 11.14
CA ILE A 22 -19.36 -3.32 12.08
C ILE A 22 -20.09 -4.18 13.13
N GLN A 23 -20.27 -5.47 12.84
CA GLN A 23 -20.86 -6.43 13.77
C GLN A 23 -19.95 -6.73 14.96
N ASN A 24 -18.63 -6.52 14.81
CA ASN A 24 -17.69 -6.69 15.92
C ASN A 24 -17.58 -5.37 16.71
N THR A 25 -18.48 -5.22 17.68
CA THR A 25 -18.58 -4.01 18.52
C THR A 25 -17.31 -3.72 19.33
N SER A 26 -16.51 -4.74 19.67
CA SER A 26 -15.25 -4.57 20.40
C SER A 26 -14.19 -3.78 19.61
N LEU A 27 -14.26 -3.82 18.27
CA LEU A 27 -13.34 -3.12 17.37
C LEU A 27 -13.95 -1.85 16.80
N LEU A 28 -15.14 -1.45 17.25
CA LEU A 28 -15.86 -0.29 16.72
C LEU A 28 -15.05 1.01 16.80
N PRO A 29 -14.30 1.33 17.88
CA PRO A 29 -13.47 2.54 17.90
C PRO A 29 -12.39 2.57 16.81
N ILE A 30 -11.80 1.40 16.52
CA ILE A 30 -10.77 1.25 15.48
C ILE A 30 -11.41 1.37 14.10
N LEU A 31 -12.55 0.69 13.89
CA LEU A 31 -13.31 0.79 12.64
C LEU A 31 -13.74 2.23 12.37
N LEU A 32 -14.27 2.94 13.38
CA LEU A 32 -14.68 4.34 13.23
C LEU A 32 -13.50 5.23 12.87
N HIS A 33 -12.35 5.03 13.50
CA HIS A 33 -11.12 5.75 13.13
C HIS A 33 -10.77 5.52 11.66
N PHE A 34 -10.78 4.28 11.18
CA PHE A 34 -10.51 3.96 9.78
C PHE A 34 -11.52 4.59 8.82
N LEU A 35 -12.82 4.53 9.13
CA LEU A 35 -13.86 5.12 8.30
C LEU A 35 -13.72 6.65 8.20
N ILE A 36 -13.41 7.33 9.31
CA ILE A 36 -13.19 8.78 9.32
C ILE A 36 -11.94 9.12 8.51
N THR A 37 -10.84 8.40 8.72
CA THR A 37 -9.59 8.62 7.97
C THR A 37 -9.78 8.38 6.49
N GLU A 38 -10.45 7.29 6.09
CA GLU A 38 -10.78 6.99 4.70
C GLU A 38 -11.64 8.12 4.10
N ALA A 39 -12.73 8.51 4.76
CA ALA A 39 -13.60 9.58 4.28
C ALA A 39 -12.86 10.92 4.09
N MET A 40 -11.99 11.30 5.05
CA MET A 40 -11.18 12.51 4.94
C MET A 40 -10.17 12.43 3.79
N LEU A 41 -9.52 11.28 3.59
CA LEU A 41 -8.58 11.09 2.48
C LEU A 41 -9.30 11.14 1.13
N TYR A 42 -10.47 10.50 1.03
CA TYR A 42 -11.34 10.60 -0.14
C TYR A 42 -11.70 12.07 -0.44
N ALA A 43 -12.13 12.85 0.55
CA ALA A 43 -12.50 14.24 0.33
C ALA A 43 -11.31 15.13 -0.05
N LEU A 44 -10.15 14.93 0.58
CA LEU A 44 -9.01 15.85 0.45
C LEU A 44 -8.06 15.51 -0.71
N LEU A 45 -8.03 14.26 -1.18
CA LEU A 45 -7.17 13.84 -2.29
C LEU A 45 -7.90 13.87 -3.65
N ASN A 46 -9.23 13.78 -3.68
CA ASN A 46 -10.05 13.95 -4.89
C ASN A 46 -10.20 15.43 -5.30
N LYS A 47 -9.09 16.09 -5.60
CA LYS A 47 -9.01 17.56 -5.76
C LYS A 47 -9.89 18.16 -6.87
N THR A 48 -10.20 17.41 -7.93
CA THR A 48 -11.01 17.89 -9.07
C THR A 48 -12.34 17.16 -9.21
N PHE A 49 -12.70 16.29 -8.26
CA PHE A 49 -13.92 15.47 -8.37
C PHE A 49 -15.19 16.32 -8.50
N ALA A 50 -15.22 17.50 -7.88
CA ALA A 50 -16.34 18.44 -8.03
C ALA A 50 -16.47 19.02 -9.45
N GLU A 51 -15.40 18.98 -10.24
CA GLU A 51 -15.35 19.52 -11.60
C GLU A 51 -15.61 18.43 -12.65
N ASP A 52 -14.98 17.26 -12.49
CA ASP A 52 -14.94 16.20 -13.51
C ASP A 52 -15.72 14.92 -13.13
N GLY A 53 -16.14 14.78 -11.86
CA GLY A 53 -16.80 13.59 -11.34
C GLY A 53 -15.91 12.34 -11.28
N GLN A 54 -14.60 12.45 -11.53
CA GLN A 54 -13.68 11.33 -11.61
C GLN A 54 -13.03 11.02 -10.27
N HIS A 55 -13.19 9.79 -9.79
CA HIS A 55 -12.55 9.34 -8.56
C HIS A 55 -11.05 9.07 -8.79
N ARG A 56 -10.21 9.75 -8.01
CA ARG A 56 -8.76 9.54 -7.92
C ARG A 56 -8.35 8.79 -6.66
N VAL A 57 -9.28 8.53 -5.74
CA VAL A 57 -9.02 7.75 -4.54
C VAL A 57 -9.78 6.44 -4.65
N LEU A 58 -9.08 5.32 -4.49
CA LEU A 58 -9.63 3.96 -4.59
C LEU A 58 -9.25 3.15 -3.37
N SER A 59 -10.09 2.19 -2.97
CA SER A 59 -9.80 1.29 -1.85
C SER A 59 -9.65 -0.14 -2.34
N ILE A 60 -8.52 -0.80 -2.01
CA ILE A 60 -8.23 -2.19 -2.36
C ILE A 60 -8.34 -3.11 -1.15
N ASN A 61 -8.91 -4.30 -1.34
CA ASN A 61 -9.14 -5.23 -0.25
C ASN A 61 -7.82 -5.80 0.32
N ARG A 62 -7.59 -5.62 1.63
CA ARG A 62 -6.37 -6.10 2.31
C ARG A 62 -6.12 -7.60 2.12
N ASN A 63 -7.17 -8.42 2.13
CA ASN A 63 -7.06 -9.87 1.99
C ASN A 63 -6.80 -10.28 0.54
N ALA A 64 -7.29 -9.53 -0.45
CA ALA A 64 -6.91 -9.75 -1.85
C ALA A 64 -5.42 -9.51 -2.07
N VAL A 65 -4.86 -8.44 -1.49
CA VAL A 65 -3.41 -8.19 -1.48
C VAL A 65 -2.67 -9.31 -0.75
N GLY A 66 -3.18 -9.77 0.39
CA GLY A 66 -2.59 -10.89 1.13
C GLY A 66 -2.55 -12.18 0.32
N LYS A 67 -3.64 -12.53 -0.37
CA LYS A 67 -3.71 -13.70 -1.27
C LYS A 67 -2.75 -13.56 -2.45
N HIS A 68 -2.64 -12.37 -3.04
CA HIS A 68 -1.75 -12.10 -4.18
C HIS A 68 -0.26 -12.38 -3.89
N PHE A 69 0.15 -12.22 -2.63
CA PHE A 69 1.52 -12.45 -2.18
C PHE A 69 1.69 -13.72 -1.34
N ASP A 70 0.69 -14.61 -1.31
CA ASP A 70 0.71 -15.84 -0.51
C ASP A 70 0.98 -15.59 0.99
N LEU A 71 0.47 -14.48 1.52
CA LEU A 71 0.66 -14.07 2.93
C LEU A 71 -0.47 -14.55 3.85
N MET A 72 -1.44 -15.31 3.35
CA MET A 72 -2.59 -15.75 4.13
C MET A 72 -2.32 -17.08 4.84
N ILE A 73 -2.64 -17.15 6.14
CA ILE A 73 -2.75 -18.40 6.91
C ILE A 73 -4.19 -18.50 7.39
N GLY A 74 -4.97 -19.39 6.78
CA GLY A 74 -6.43 -19.39 6.91
C GLY A 74 -7.00 -18.03 6.48
N ASP A 75 -7.75 -17.39 7.37
CA ASP A 75 -8.35 -16.07 7.12
C ASP A 75 -7.49 -14.89 7.62
N THR A 76 -6.31 -15.17 8.19
CA THR A 76 -5.43 -14.14 8.76
C THR A 76 -4.24 -13.86 7.84
N ARG A 77 -3.99 -12.59 7.56
CA ARG A 77 -2.81 -12.15 6.80
C ARG A 77 -1.59 -12.04 7.73
N THR A 78 -0.48 -12.62 7.31
CA THR A 78 0.84 -12.53 7.98
C THR A 78 1.62 -11.29 7.53
N SER A 79 2.74 -11.01 8.20
CA SER A 79 3.58 -9.84 7.90
C SER A 79 4.23 -9.97 6.51
N GLY A 80 4.20 -8.87 5.75
CA GLY A 80 4.88 -8.75 4.47
C GLY A 80 6.38 -8.41 4.57
N ARG A 81 6.94 -8.31 5.77
CA ARG A 81 8.30 -7.81 6.02
C ARG A 81 9.38 -8.56 5.23
N GLU A 82 9.36 -9.88 5.25
CA GLU A 82 10.39 -10.68 4.58
C GLU A 82 10.30 -10.55 3.06
N LEU A 83 9.10 -10.42 2.51
CA LEU A 83 8.89 -10.16 1.10
C LEU A 83 9.43 -8.78 0.68
N VAL A 84 9.24 -7.75 1.51
CA VAL A 84 9.81 -6.42 1.25
C VAL A 84 11.34 -6.43 1.32
N LYS A 85 11.94 -7.16 2.27
CA LYS A 85 13.41 -7.37 2.31
C LYS A 85 13.90 -8.07 1.05
N GLN A 86 13.15 -9.05 0.56
CA GLN A 86 13.44 -9.75 -0.69
C GLN A 86 13.38 -8.78 -1.87
N PHE A 87 12.36 -7.92 -2.00
CA PHE A 87 12.28 -6.90 -3.05
C PHE A 87 13.49 -5.95 -3.04
N LEU A 88 13.89 -5.48 -1.86
CA LEU A 88 15.08 -4.61 -1.71
C LEU A 88 16.38 -5.31 -2.12
N SER A 89 16.46 -6.63 -1.98
CA SER A 89 17.63 -7.42 -2.37
C SER A 89 17.61 -7.73 -3.87
N GLU A 90 16.47 -8.20 -4.38
CA GLU A 90 16.28 -8.64 -5.77
C GLU A 90 16.30 -7.50 -6.79
N SER A 91 15.93 -6.29 -6.40
CA SER A 91 15.95 -5.10 -7.27
C SER A 91 17.32 -4.81 -7.91
N VAL A 92 18.40 -5.33 -7.34
CA VAL A 92 19.77 -5.21 -7.89
C VAL A 92 20.23 -6.51 -8.56
N LEU A 93 19.68 -7.65 -8.15
CA LEU A 93 20.18 -8.97 -8.54
C LEU A 93 19.45 -9.58 -9.73
N LYS A 94 18.18 -9.22 -9.95
CA LYS A 94 17.36 -9.77 -11.03
C LYS A 94 17.30 -8.81 -12.21
N GLU A 95 17.29 -9.37 -13.41
CA GLU A 95 17.09 -8.62 -14.65
C GLU A 95 15.67 -8.00 -14.72
N ARG A 96 14.68 -8.71 -14.17
CA ARG A 96 13.27 -8.28 -14.10
C ARG A 96 12.73 -8.35 -12.67
N PRO A 97 13.07 -7.41 -11.80
CA PRO A 97 12.51 -7.34 -10.45
C PRO A 97 11.05 -6.85 -10.51
N ARG A 98 10.23 -7.29 -9.54
CA ARG A 98 8.82 -6.86 -9.41
C ARG A 98 8.68 -5.37 -9.06
N VAL A 99 9.73 -4.79 -8.48
CA VAL A 99 9.80 -3.37 -8.12
C VAL A 99 11.25 -2.89 -8.20
N PHE A 100 11.42 -1.69 -8.75
CA PHE A 100 12.71 -1.01 -8.82
C PHE A 100 12.81 0.06 -7.73
N PHE A 101 14.01 0.25 -7.18
CA PHE A 101 14.29 1.30 -6.22
C PHE A 101 15.38 2.22 -6.78
N PRO A 102 15.19 3.55 -6.71
CA PRO A 102 16.25 4.50 -7.04
C PRO A 102 17.52 4.22 -6.21
N GLN A 103 18.69 4.20 -6.87
CA GLN A 103 19.95 3.78 -6.24
C GLN A 103 20.34 4.68 -5.07
N ASP A 104 20.07 5.98 -5.18
CA ASP A 104 20.29 7.00 -4.16
C ASP A 104 19.46 6.77 -2.89
N LEU A 105 18.27 6.16 -3.04
CA LEU A 105 17.36 5.87 -1.92
C LEU A 105 17.48 4.45 -1.38
N LEU A 106 18.04 3.52 -2.15
CA LEU A 106 18.10 2.10 -1.80
C LEU A 106 18.83 1.83 -0.49
N VAL A 107 19.98 2.49 -0.26
CA VAL A 107 20.74 2.36 0.98
C VAL A 107 19.92 2.83 2.18
N GLN A 108 19.23 3.96 2.03
CA GLN A 108 18.35 4.51 3.08
C GLN A 108 17.18 3.57 3.38
N TYR A 109 16.52 3.02 2.36
CA TYR A 109 15.41 2.08 2.56
C TYR A 109 15.86 0.79 3.23
N ARG A 110 16.98 0.20 2.81
CA ARG A 110 17.56 -0.98 3.46
C ARG A 110 17.85 -0.72 4.94
N GLN A 111 18.50 0.40 5.25
CA GLN A 111 18.78 0.75 6.64
C GLN A 111 17.49 0.92 7.45
N LYS A 112 16.45 1.55 6.88
CA LYS A 112 15.17 1.75 7.57
C LYS A 112 14.46 0.42 7.88
N VAL A 113 14.44 -0.53 6.95
CA VAL A 113 13.80 -1.85 7.13
C VAL A 113 14.60 -2.76 8.08
N VAL A 114 15.94 -2.70 8.03
CA VAL A 114 16.82 -3.51 8.88
C VAL A 114 16.86 -2.98 10.31
N LYS A 115 16.97 -1.65 10.50
CA LYS A 115 17.11 -1.02 11.82
C LYS A 115 15.79 -0.77 12.54
N SER A 116 14.64 -1.10 11.94
CA SER A 116 13.36 -0.90 12.64
C SER A 116 13.28 -1.87 13.83
N SER A 117 13.42 -1.31 15.03
CA SER A 117 13.13 -2.00 16.30
C SER A 117 11.62 -2.07 16.56
N TYR A 118 10.85 -1.19 15.93
CA TYR A 118 9.39 -1.14 16.00
C TYR A 118 8.74 -1.84 14.81
N ARG A 119 7.56 -2.43 15.02
CA ARG A 119 6.70 -2.92 13.95
C ARG A 119 6.24 -1.72 13.11
N ILE A 120 6.59 -1.73 11.83
CA ILE A 120 6.25 -0.70 10.83
C ILE A 120 5.49 -1.35 9.67
N GLU A 121 4.49 -2.17 10.00
CA GLU A 121 3.77 -3.00 9.02
C GLU A 121 3.10 -2.15 7.93
N GLU A 122 2.64 -0.95 8.26
CA GLU A 122 2.03 -0.01 7.30
C GLU A 122 3.02 0.42 6.21
N LEU A 123 4.33 0.48 6.52
CA LEU A 123 5.36 0.74 5.50
C LEU A 123 5.51 -0.44 4.54
N TYR A 124 5.45 -1.67 5.06
CA TYR A 124 5.55 -2.86 4.21
C TYR A 124 4.29 -3.03 3.38
N ASP A 125 3.13 -2.90 4.02
CA ASP A 125 1.83 -3.09 3.40
C ASP A 125 1.54 -2.03 2.33
N SER A 126 1.97 -0.78 2.52
CA SER A 126 1.83 0.27 1.49
C SER A 126 2.62 -0.04 0.21
N LEU A 127 3.86 -0.55 0.33
CA LEU A 127 4.63 -0.98 -0.83
C LEU A 127 4.00 -2.20 -1.52
N LEU A 128 3.62 -3.22 -0.74
CA LEU A 128 2.97 -4.41 -1.27
C LEU A 128 1.65 -4.06 -1.97
N GLN A 129 0.85 -3.17 -1.39
CA GLN A 129 -0.38 -2.69 -1.99
C GLN A 129 -0.14 -2.01 -3.34
N ALA A 130 0.88 -1.17 -3.46
CA ALA A 130 1.23 -0.52 -4.73
C ALA A 130 1.65 -1.55 -5.79
N VAL A 131 2.51 -2.51 -5.43
CA VAL A 131 2.95 -3.59 -6.34
C VAL A 131 1.76 -4.45 -6.77
N ALA A 132 0.90 -4.87 -5.83
CA ALA A 132 -0.30 -5.63 -6.13
C ALA A 132 -1.26 -4.86 -7.03
N PHE A 133 -1.46 -3.56 -6.79
CA PHE A 133 -2.32 -2.73 -7.65
C PHE A 133 -1.86 -2.78 -9.10
N TYR A 134 -0.57 -2.55 -9.36
CA TYR A 134 -0.03 -2.59 -10.71
C TYR A 134 -0.17 -3.98 -11.35
N GLU A 135 0.20 -5.04 -10.62
CA GLU A 135 0.14 -6.40 -11.15
C GLU A 135 -1.28 -6.92 -11.37
N LEU A 136 -2.25 -6.53 -10.54
CA LEU A 136 -3.65 -6.96 -10.67
C LEU A 136 -4.41 -6.20 -11.76
N VAL A 137 -4.11 -4.91 -11.95
CA VAL A 137 -4.82 -4.07 -12.92
C VAL A 137 -4.21 -4.19 -14.32
N PHE A 138 -2.88 -4.19 -14.43
CA PHE A 138 -2.19 -4.16 -15.71
C PHE A 138 -1.62 -5.53 -16.11
N GLY A 139 -1.36 -6.41 -15.14
CA GLY A 139 -0.74 -7.72 -15.36
C GLY A 139 0.75 -7.73 -15.00
N LYS A 140 1.29 -8.92 -14.70
CA LYS A 140 2.66 -9.12 -14.16
C LYS A 140 3.80 -8.76 -15.12
N ASP A 141 3.53 -8.70 -16.42
CA ASP A 141 4.53 -8.43 -17.47
C ASP A 141 4.37 -7.03 -18.10
N SER A 142 3.60 -6.15 -17.45
CA SER A 142 3.41 -4.79 -17.96
C SER A 142 4.70 -4.00 -17.82
N GLU A 143 5.41 -3.80 -18.92
CA GLU A 143 6.43 -2.77 -19.06
C GLU A 143 5.76 -1.38 -18.96
N LEU A 144 5.40 -0.98 -17.74
CA LEU A 144 5.07 0.41 -17.45
C LEU A 144 6.39 1.19 -17.47
N LYS A 145 6.77 1.62 -18.68
CA LYS A 145 7.83 2.61 -18.88
C LYS A 145 7.31 3.94 -18.32
N CYS A 146 7.67 4.24 -17.08
CA CYS A 146 7.63 5.59 -16.55
C CYS A 146 8.75 6.43 -17.17
#